data_AF-A0A920QC23-F1
#
_entry.id   AF-A0A920QC23-F1
#
_cell.length_a   1.000
_cell.length_b   1.000
_cell.length_c   1.000
_cell.angle_alpha   90.00
_cell.angle_beta   90.00
_cell.angle_gamma   90.00
#
_symmetry.space_group_name_H-M   'P 1'
#
loop_
_entity.id
_entity.type
_entity.pdbx_description
1 polymer ?
#
loop_
_entity_poly.entity_id
_entity_poly.type
_entity_poly.pdbx_seq_one_letter_code
_entity_poly.pdbx_strand_id
1 'polypeptide(L)'
;MLPAFAPFAAIIVLVGILASILQVGVQITLKAIAPKFNKISPLTGLKRLFSTQSLADFLKSMAKLIIVGFVGYITYMDKITELNGLLSQHLRLFSNTTLL
;
A
#
# COMPACT_ATOMS: atom_id res chain seq x y z
N MET A 1 16.69 23.17 -5.23
CA MET A 1 15.44 22.39 -5.11
C MET A 1 15.66 20.89 -5.30
N LEU A 2 16.27 20.42 -6.39
CA LEU A 2 16.61 18.99 -6.58
C LEU A 2 17.56 18.36 -5.52
N PRO A 3 18.64 19.02 -5.05
CA PRO A 3 19.58 18.40 -4.09
C PRO A 3 18.99 18.20 -2.68
N ALA A 4 17.89 18.86 -2.33
CA ALA A 4 17.22 18.66 -1.04
C ALA A 4 16.49 17.30 -0.95
N PHE A 5 16.06 16.75 -2.10
CA PHE A 5 15.40 15.44 -2.18
C PHE A 5 16.39 14.30 -2.46
N ALA A 6 17.64 14.61 -2.84
CA ALA A 6 18.67 13.63 -3.12
C ALA A 6 18.88 12.58 -2.00
N PRO A 7 18.95 12.94 -0.70
CA PRO A 7 19.09 11.92 0.36
C PRO A 7 17.87 11.01 0.48
N PHE A 8 16.65 11.54 0.28
CA PHE A 8 15.44 10.73 0.29
C PHE A 8 15.38 9.77 -0.89
N ALA A 9 15.72 10.24 -2.09
CA ALA A 9 15.78 9.40 -3.28
C ALA A 9 16.79 8.26 -3.12
N ALA A 10 17.96 8.53 -2.54
CA ALA A 10 18.97 7.51 -2.28
C ALA A 10 18.47 6.42 -1.32
N ILE A 11 17.78 6.81 -0.24
CA ILE A 11 17.20 5.87 0.72
C ILE A 11 16.12 5.02 0.06
N ILE A 12 15.22 5.62 -0.73
CA ILE A 12 14.15 4.89 -1.43
C ILE A 12 14.73 3.85 -2.39
N VAL A 13 15.75 4.21 -3.16
CA VAL A 13 16.43 3.27 -4.07
C VAL A 13 17.06 2.12 -3.29
N LEU A 14 17.78 2.43 -2.20
CA LEU A 14 18.43 1.40 -1.38
C LEU A 14 17.41 0.44 -0.77
N VAL A 15 16.35 0.97 -0.16
CA VAL A 15 15.27 0.17 0.43
C VAL A 15 14.55 -0.65 -0.63
N GLY A 16 14.28 -0.09 -1.81
CA GLY A 16 13.65 -0.80 -2.92
C GLY A 16 14.48 -1.99 -3.40
N ILE A 17 15.80 -1.81 -3.54
CA ILE A 17 16.72 -2.88 -3.90
C ILE A 17 16.72 -3.98 -2.83
N LEU A 18 16.90 -3.59 -1.56
CA LEU A 18 16.93 -4.55 -0.45
C LEU A 18 15.61 -5.31 -0.31
N ALA A 19 14.48 -4.62 -0.40
CA ALA A 19 13.15 -5.24 -0.35
C ALA A 19 12.94 -6.22 -1.51
N SER A 20 13.38 -5.89 -2.72
CA SER A 20 13.27 -6.79 -3.88
C SER A 20 14.11 -8.05 -3.69
N ILE A 21 15.35 -7.90 -3.20
CA ILE A 21 16.26 -9.01 -2.90
C ILE A 21 15.67 -9.90 -1.79
N LEU A 22 15.12 -9.31 -0.72
CA LEU A 22 14.50 -10.06 0.37
C LEU A 22 13.20 -10.76 -0.04
N GLN A 23 12.43 -10.18 -0.98
CA GLN A 23 11.14 -10.73 -1.40
C GLN A 23 11.25 -11.86 -2.42
N VAL A 24 12.16 -11.74 -3.39
CA VAL A 24 12.24 -12.66 -4.56
C VAL A 24 13.59 -13.39 -4.64
N GLY A 25 14.60 -12.93 -3.88
CA GLY A 25 15.99 -13.38 -3.99
C GLY A 25 16.74 -12.70 -5.14
N VAL A 26 18.06 -12.93 -5.20
CA VAL A 26 18.89 -12.48 -6.32
C VAL A 26 18.67 -13.41 -7.51
N GLN A 27 17.89 -12.97 -8.51
CA GLN A 27 17.62 -13.75 -9.73
C GLN A 27 18.29 -13.12 -10.96
N ILE A 28 19.59 -13.36 -11.10
CA ILE A 28 20.34 -12.95 -12.30
C ILE A 28 20.17 -14.06 -13.34
N THR A 29 19.35 -13.83 -14.36
CA THR A 29 19.18 -14.78 -15.46
C THR A 29 19.17 -14.09 -16.83
N LEU A 30 20.10 -14.48 -17.69
CA LEU A 30 20.17 -14.07 -19.10
C LEU A 30 18.95 -14.56 -19.90
N LYS A 31 18.22 -15.56 -19.38
CA LYS A 31 17.00 -16.10 -19.97
C LYS A 31 15.77 -15.21 -19.74
N ALA A 32 15.84 -14.21 -18.86
CA ALA A 32 14.78 -13.21 -18.69
C ALA A 32 14.79 -12.16 -19.80
N ILE A 33 15.97 -11.86 -20.35
CA ILE A 33 16.18 -10.88 -21.43
C ILE A 33 15.78 -11.47 -22.79
N ALA A 34 15.86 -12.79 -22.95
CA ALA A 34 15.41 -13.46 -24.17
C ALA A 34 13.89 -13.30 -24.36
N PRO A 35 13.41 -12.77 -25.51
CA PRO A 35 11.98 -12.69 -25.80
C PRO A 35 11.40 -14.10 -25.92
N LYS A 36 10.55 -14.50 -24.97
CA LYS A 36 9.90 -15.81 -24.95
C LYS A 36 8.58 -15.73 -25.71
N PHE A 37 8.53 -16.22 -26.95
CA PHE A 37 7.30 -16.31 -27.76
C PHE A 37 6.15 -17.07 -27.07
N ASN A 38 6.48 -17.97 -26.15
CA ASN A 38 5.49 -18.69 -25.34
C ASN A 38 4.71 -17.80 -24.35
N LYS A 39 5.15 -16.55 -24.11
CA LYS A 39 4.40 -15.56 -23.30
C LYS A 39 3.32 -14.81 -24.11
N ILE A 40 3.31 -14.94 -25.44
CA ILE A 40 2.38 -14.23 -26.34
C ILE A 40 1.11 -15.05 -26.62
N SER A 41 1.14 -16.38 -26.38
CA SER A 41 -0.03 -17.24 -26.64
C SER A 41 -1.18 -16.93 -25.67
N PRO A 42 -2.37 -16.52 -26.16
CA PRO A 42 -3.52 -16.19 -25.32
C PRO A 42 -4.02 -17.40 -24.51
N LEU A 43 -3.83 -18.62 -25.02
CA LEU A 43 -4.22 -19.87 -24.34
C LEU A 43 -3.38 -20.11 -23.08
N THR A 44 -2.06 -19.86 -23.15
CA THR A 44 -1.15 -19.95 -22.00
C THR A 44 -1.41 -18.83 -21.00
N GLY A 45 -1.87 -17.67 -21.47
CA GLY A 45 -2.36 -16.57 -20.64
C GLY A 45 -3.59 -16.95 -19.83
N LEU A 46 -4.63 -17.51 -20.47
CA LEU A 46 -5.83 -18.00 -19.78
C LEU A 46 -5.49 -19.07 -18.73
N LYS A 47 -4.62 -20.04 -19.06
CA LYS A 47 -4.19 -21.06 -18.10
C LYS A 47 -3.44 -20.47 -16.91
N ARG A 48 -2.69 -19.38 -17.07
CA ARG A 48 -2.09 -18.65 -15.93
C ARG A 48 -3.16 -18.00 -15.07
N LEU A 49 -4.15 -17.35 -15.66
CA LEU A 49 -5.24 -16.70 -14.92
C LEU A 49 -6.10 -17.70 -14.11
N PHE A 50 -6.35 -18.89 -14.65
CA PHE A 50 -7.07 -19.98 -13.96
C PHE A 50 -6.15 -20.94 -13.20
N SER A 51 -4.90 -20.55 -12.94
CA SER A 51 -3.99 -21.38 -12.15
C SER A 51 -4.26 -21.24 -10.65
N THR A 52 -3.88 -22.28 -9.88
CA THR A 52 -3.89 -22.24 -8.40
C THR A 52 -3.03 -21.10 -7.85
N GLN A 53 -2.02 -20.67 -8.59
CA GLN A 53 -1.19 -19.52 -8.24
C GLN A 53 -1.96 -18.21 -8.32
N SER A 54 -2.73 -17.98 -9.39
CA SER A 54 -3.57 -16.79 -9.51
C SER A 54 -4.67 -16.74 -8.45
N LEU A 55 -5.25 -17.89 -8.09
CA LEU A 55 -6.21 -17.95 -6.98
C LEU A 55 -5.54 -17.61 -5.63
N ALA A 56 -4.35 -18.14 -5.37
CA ALA A 56 -3.59 -17.81 -4.16
C ALA A 56 -3.21 -16.32 -4.10
N ASP A 57 -2.83 -15.72 -5.23
CA ASP A 57 -2.49 -14.30 -5.28
C ASP A 57 -3.72 -13.41 -5.11
N PHE A 58 -4.88 -13.83 -5.62
CA PHE A 58 -6.17 -13.18 -5.35
C PHE A 58 -6.55 -13.24 -3.86
N LEU A 59 -6.43 -14.41 -3.22
CA LEU A 59 -6.72 -14.54 -1.79
C LEU A 59 -5.78 -13.69 -0.94
N LYS A 60 -4.48 -13.64 -1.26
CA LYS A 60 -3.51 -12.77 -0.57
C LYS A 60 -3.85 -11.29 -0.74
N SER A 61 -4.27 -10.87 -1.94
CA SER A 61 -4.62 -9.47 -2.18
C SER A 61 -5.92 -9.08 -1.49
N MET A 62 -6.92 -9.97 -1.47
CA MET A 62 -8.15 -9.79 -0.70
C MET A 62 -7.89 -9.71 0.80
N ALA A 63 -7.04 -10.58 1.34
CA ALA A 63 -6.65 -10.52 2.75
C ALA A 63 -5.98 -9.17 3.09
N LYS A 64 -5.04 -8.70 2.26
CA LYS A 64 -4.42 -7.37 2.43
C LYS A 64 -5.45 -6.24 2.39
N LEU A 65 -6.42 -6.30 1.47
CA LEU A 65 -7.47 -5.29 1.34
C LEU A 65 -8.35 -5.23 2.58
N ILE A 66 -8.75 -6.39 3.13
CA ILE A 66 -9.54 -6.46 4.36
C ILE A 66 -8.76 -5.87 5.53
N ILE A 67 -7.47 -6.22 5.69
CA ILE A 67 -6.63 -5.69 6.77
C ILE A 67 -6.52 -4.18 6.67
N VAL A 68 -6.17 -3.64 5.49
CA VAL A 68 -6.02 -2.20 5.28
C VAL A 68 -7.36 -1.48 5.47
N GLY A 69 -8.45 -2.04 4.97
CA GLY A 69 -9.80 -1.50 5.15
C GLY A 69 -10.22 -1.47 6.62
N PHE A 70 -9.92 -2.53 7.38
CA PHE A 70 -10.22 -2.62 8.80
C PHE A 70 -9.42 -1.60 9.63
N VAL A 71 -8.10 -1.53 9.42
CA VAL A 71 -7.25 -0.52 10.09
C VAL A 71 -7.70 0.88 9.71
N GLY A 72 -7.99 1.13 8.43
CA GLY A 72 -8.51 2.40 7.96
C GLY A 72 -9.83 2.79 8.62
N TYR A 73 -10.74 1.83 8.81
CA TYR A 73 -12.00 2.06 9.50
C TYR A 73 -11.80 2.44 10.97
N ILE A 74 -10.92 1.74 11.70
CA ILE A 74 -10.59 2.08 13.10
C ILE A 74 -10.00 3.49 13.17
N THR A 75 -8.99 3.78 12.35
CA THR A 75 -8.35 5.10 12.34
C THR A 75 -9.33 6.22 11.98
N TYR A 76 -10.28 5.95 11.07
CA TYR A 76 -11.31 6.91 10.70
C TYR A 76 -12.26 7.22 11.86
N MET A 77 -12.70 6.20 12.61
CA MET A 77 -13.55 6.38 13.79
C MET A 77 -12.82 7.12 14.93
N ASP A 78 -11.54 6.82 15.15
CA ASP A 78 -10.72 7.51 16.14
C ASP A 78 -10.61 9.01 15.82
N LYS A 79 -10.35 9.35 14.56
CA LYS A 79 -10.22 10.74 14.11
C LYS A 79 -11.54 11.51 14.22
N ILE A 80 -12.67 10.88 13.94
CA ILE A 80 -13.99 11.50 14.10
C ILE A 80 -14.30 11.76 15.59
N THR A 81 -13.92 10.83 16.46
CA THR A 81 -14.11 10.98 17.90
C THR A 81 -13.28 12.14 18.45
N GLU A 82 -12.02 12.28 17.99
CA GLU A 82 -11.15 13.41 18.32
C GLU A 82 -11.73 14.76 17.83
N LEU A 83 -12.21 14.82 16.57
CA LEU A 83 -12.82 16.02 16.01
C LEU A 83 -14.07 16.45 16.78
N ASN A 84 -14.94 15.50 17.18
CA ASN A 84 -16.10 15.79 18.01
C ASN A 84 -15.70 16.29 19.41
N GLY A 85 -14.60 15.78 19.98
CA GLY A 85 -14.02 16.27 21.22
C GLY A 85 -13.62 17.75 21.13
N LEU A 86 -12.91 18.13 20.07
CA LEU A 86 -12.49 19.52 19.83
C LEU A 86 -13.66 20.48 19.60
N LEU A 87 -14.70 20.03 18.88
CA LEU A 87 -15.94 20.81 18.68
C LEU A 87 -16.71 21.04 19.99
N SER A 88 -16.80 20.01 20.84
CA SER A 88 -17.48 20.11 22.14
C SER A 88 -16.76 21.08 23.09
N GLN A 89 -15.43 21.16 23.01
CA GLN A 89 -14.62 22.07 23.81
C GLN A 89 -14.77 23.53 23.35
N HIS A 90 -14.88 23.75 22.03
CA HIS A 90 -15.12 25.08 21.46
C HIS A 90 -16.52 25.62 21.80
N LEU A 91 -17.57 24.80 21.70
CA LEU A 91 -18.94 25.20 22.02
C LEU A 91 -19.12 25.56 23.51
N ARG A 92 -18.38 24.89 24.40
CA ARG A 92 -18.36 25.18 25.84
C ARG A 92 -17.71 26.52 26.19
N LEU A 93 -16.67 26.93 25.45
CA LEU A 93 -16.05 28.24 25.64
C LEU A 93 -17.01 29.35 25.21
N PHE A 94 -17.70 29.20 24.08
CA PHE A 94 -18.65 30.20 23.58
C PHE A 94 -19.87 30.39 24.48
N SER A 95 -20.36 29.31 25.09
CA SER A 95 -21.48 29.33 26.04
C SER A 95 -21.16 30.03 27.36
N ASN A 96 -19.88 30.10 27.77
CA ASN A 96 -19.51 30.68 29.06
C ASN A 96 -19.18 32.18 28.96
N THR A 97 -18.73 32.66 27.80
CA THR A 97 -18.49 34.10 27.56
C THR A 97 -19.75 34.89 27.22
N THR A 98 -20.87 34.23 26.90
CA THR A 98 -22.16 34.88 26.66
C THR A 98 -23.01 35.02 27.93
N LEU A 99 -22.58 34.42 29.04
CA LEU A 99 -23.21 34.54 30.36
C LEU A 99 -22.48 35.49 31.33
N LEU A 100 -21.51 36.27 30.82
CA LEU A 100 -20.87 37.41 31.48
C LEU A 100 -21.11 38.68 30.66
#